data_AF-A0A662GIX0-F1
#
_entry.id   AF-A0A662GIX0-F1
#
_cell.length_a   1.000
_cell.length_b   1.000
_cell.length_c   1.000
_cell.angle_alpha   90.00
_cell.angle_beta   90.00
_cell.angle_gamma   90.00
#
_symmetry.space_group_name_H-M   'P 1'
#
loop_
_entity.id
_entity.type
_entity.pdbx_description
1 polymer ?
#
loop_
_entity_poly.entity_id
_entity_poly.type
_entity_poly.pdbx_seq_one_letter_code
_entity_poly.pdbx_strand_id
1 'polypeptide(L)'
;RASDTNAFIIFTFKELKPREEKRVSFKLILRRKKKGSSTSLDFGVNEIPEKVRLRNIRIASFYSTRRLRKTVARFLGKTHNVLELESHILDFLQRNIKCREDAPSNPLTIFQRNYGSPEDIVFAFNVINMLIGLTVRTVSGFSIIRTGEENIVKRWVWSEILTPSGWVPIDPCKRVVLDIDDPTYIPIKLESPFRKIRDVETRYKTVKTTLRKGLEVIEEGTEIIVRLDGQLIKGKI
;
A
#
# COMPACT_ATOMS: atom_id res chain seq x y z
N ARG A 1 -6.22 14.20 13.47
CA ARG A 1 -4.77 14.49 13.53
C ARG A 1 -4.16 14.09 12.20
N ALA A 2 -3.21 14.90 11.70
CA ALA A 2 -2.77 15.07 10.32
C ALA A 2 -2.86 13.82 9.43
N SER A 3 -3.54 13.98 8.29
CA SER A 3 -3.51 13.02 7.18
C SER A 3 -2.07 12.82 6.75
N ASP A 4 -1.54 11.61 6.89
CA ASP A 4 -0.33 11.22 6.17
C ASP A 4 -0.67 11.26 4.68
N THR A 5 -0.34 12.38 4.03
CA THR A 5 -0.54 12.61 2.60
C THR A 5 0.76 12.31 1.87
N ASN A 6 0.65 11.77 0.66
CA ASN A 6 1.80 11.64 -0.22
C ASN A 6 2.41 13.02 -0.51
N ALA A 7 3.72 13.11 -0.42
CA ALA A 7 4.49 14.27 -0.85
C ALA A 7 4.96 14.05 -2.29
N PHE A 8 4.90 15.11 -3.11
CA PHE A 8 5.33 15.08 -4.50
C PHE A 8 6.44 16.10 -4.71
N ILE A 9 7.43 15.74 -5.51
CA ILE A 9 8.45 16.67 -5.99
C ILE A 9 7.94 17.28 -7.28
N ILE A 10 7.89 18.62 -7.35
CA ILE A 10 7.31 19.34 -8.48
C ILE A 10 8.43 20.03 -9.25
N PHE A 11 8.56 19.68 -10.52
CA PHE A 11 9.42 20.39 -11.47
C PHE A 11 8.55 21.27 -12.37
N THR A 12 8.89 22.56 -12.44
CA THR A 12 8.16 23.54 -13.25
C THR A 12 9.07 24.10 -14.33
N PHE A 13 8.64 23.98 -15.59
CA PHE A 13 9.29 24.59 -16.74
C PHE A 13 8.44 25.72 -17.29
N LYS A 14 9.06 26.86 -17.60
CA LYS A 14 8.35 28.02 -18.17
C LYS A 14 7.83 27.75 -19.59
N GLU A 15 8.66 27.13 -20.42
CA GLU A 15 8.32 26.73 -21.78
C GLU A 15 9.09 25.47 -22.18
N LEU A 16 8.60 24.75 -23.20
CA LEU A 16 9.30 23.68 -23.89
C LEU A 16 9.13 23.92 -25.39
N LYS A 17 10.22 24.22 -26.09
CA LYS A 17 10.21 24.49 -27.53
C LYS A 17 10.01 23.20 -28.33
N PRO A 18 9.51 23.26 -29.57
CA PRO A 18 9.39 22.08 -30.42
C PRO A 18 10.74 21.36 -30.55
N ARG A 19 10.75 20.03 -30.34
CA ARG A 19 11.95 19.17 -30.35
C ARG A 19 12.98 19.46 -29.23
N GLU A 20 12.65 20.29 -28.26
CA GLU A 20 13.48 20.48 -27.07
C GLU A 20 13.27 19.32 -26.09
N GLU A 21 14.36 18.79 -25.54
CA GLU A 21 14.36 17.78 -24.49
C GLU A 21 14.83 18.42 -23.19
N LYS A 22 14.07 18.23 -22.10
CA LYS A 22 14.46 18.68 -20.76
C LYS A 22 14.61 17.47 -19.86
N ARG A 23 15.85 17.20 -19.45
CA ARG A 23 16.19 16.16 -18.49
C ARG A 23 16.24 16.72 -17.09
N VAL A 24 15.63 16.00 -16.15
CA VAL A 24 15.67 16.33 -14.72
C VAL A 24 16.26 15.15 -14.00
N SER A 25 17.31 15.41 -13.23
CA SER A 25 17.86 14.44 -12.28
C SER A 25 17.89 15.09 -10.91
N PHE A 26 17.38 14.38 -9.91
CA PHE A 26 17.39 14.85 -8.53
C PHE A 26 17.75 13.71 -7.59
N LYS A 27 18.25 14.07 -6.40
CA LYS A 27 18.56 13.12 -5.33
C LYS A 27 17.84 13.54 -4.06
N LEU A 28 17.02 12.66 -3.52
CA LEU A 28 16.32 12.86 -2.26
C LEU A 28 16.95 12.00 -1.16
N ILE A 29 17.25 12.60 -0.02
CA ILE A 29 17.76 11.89 1.16
C ILE A 29 16.65 11.89 2.22
N LEU A 30 16.09 10.70 2.49
CA LEU A 30 15.06 10.51 3.49
C LEU A 30 15.64 9.81 4.72
N ARG A 31 15.11 10.15 5.90
CA ARG A 31 15.42 9.48 7.18
C ARG A 31 14.11 9.05 7.83
N ARG A 32 14.07 7.81 8.33
CA ARG A 32 12.93 7.32 9.10
C ARG A 32 12.82 8.11 10.41
N LYS A 33 11.63 8.61 10.71
CA LYS A 33 11.33 9.20 12.02
C LYS A 33 11.15 8.06 13.02
N LYS A 34 11.97 8.01 14.07
CA LYS A 34 11.77 7.06 15.17
C LYS A 34 10.39 7.33 15.80
N LYS A 35 9.54 6.32 15.90
CA LYS A 35 8.30 6.40 16.70
C LYS A 35 8.58 5.85 18.09
N GLY A 36 8.15 6.58 19.12
CA GLY A 36 8.44 6.24 20.52
C GLY A 36 7.43 5.30 21.17
N SER A 37 6.44 4.78 20.45
CA SER A 37 5.40 3.93 21.03
C SER A 37 5.08 2.74 20.13
N SER A 38 5.00 1.55 20.72
CA SER A 38 4.44 0.36 20.10
C SER A 38 2.98 0.61 19.75
N THR A 39 2.65 0.58 18.45
CA THR A 39 1.25 0.54 18.03
C THR A 39 0.71 -0.87 18.26
N SER A 40 -0.48 -0.99 18.86
CA SER A 40 -1.09 -2.27 19.20
C SER A 40 -2.39 -2.50 18.43
N LEU A 41 -2.62 -3.74 18.01
CA LEU A 41 -3.90 -4.22 17.48
C LEU A 41 -4.86 -4.68 18.58
N ASP A 42 -4.43 -4.65 19.85
CA ASP A 42 -5.25 -5.06 20.99
C ASP A 42 -6.25 -3.95 21.36
N PHE A 43 -7.32 -3.85 20.58
CA PHE A 43 -8.45 -2.94 20.81
C PHE A 43 -9.75 -3.54 20.26
N GLY A 44 -10.89 -3.06 20.75
CA GLY A 44 -12.20 -3.50 20.31
C GLY A 44 -12.69 -2.77 19.06
N VAL A 45 -13.40 -3.47 18.16
CA VAL A 45 -14.07 -2.87 16.99
C VAL A 45 -15.05 -1.75 17.40
N ASN A 46 -15.62 -1.83 18.60
CA ASN A 46 -16.55 -0.83 19.13
C ASN A 46 -15.88 0.50 19.52
N GLU A 47 -14.56 0.54 19.62
CA GLU A 47 -13.81 1.78 19.84
C GLU A 47 -13.71 2.64 18.56
N ILE A 48 -14.02 2.06 17.40
CA ILE A 48 -14.06 2.78 16.13
C ILE A 48 -15.36 3.57 16.05
N PRO A 49 -15.32 4.89 15.78
CA PRO A 49 -16.53 5.70 15.66
C PRO A 49 -17.51 5.11 14.64
N GLU A 50 -18.79 4.98 15.03
CA GLU A 50 -19.81 4.30 14.23
C GLU A 50 -19.92 4.87 12.80
N LYS A 51 -19.88 6.19 12.66
CA LYS A 51 -19.92 6.87 11.36
C LYS A 51 -18.77 6.44 10.44
N VAL A 52 -17.58 6.21 10.99
CA VAL A 52 -16.40 5.74 10.25
C VAL A 52 -16.59 4.27 9.87
N ARG A 53 -17.01 3.43 10.82
CA ARG A 53 -17.29 2.01 10.61
C ARG A 53 -18.32 1.80 9.48
N LEU A 54 -19.49 2.45 9.56
CA LEU A 54 -20.54 2.34 8.56
C LEU A 54 -20.10 2.83 7.17
N ARG A 55 -19.29 3.89 7.12
CA ARG A 55 -18.69 4.37 5.86
C ARG A 55 -17.79 3.31 5.24
N ASN A 56 -16.89 2.71 6.02
CA ASN A 56 -15.95 1.70 5.53
C ASN A 56 -16.68 0.45 5.02
N ILE A 57 -17.66 -0.04 5.79
CA ILE A 57 -18.50 -1.19 5.42
C ILE A 57 -19.22 -0.94 4.09
N ARG A 58 -19.80 0.26 3.92
CA ARG A 58 -20.51 0.63 2.69
C ARG A 58 -19.58 0.60 1.47
N ILE A 59 -18.39 1.18 1.59
CA ILE A 59 -17.42 1.22 0.49
C ILE A 59 -16.96 -0.21 0.14
N ALA A 60 -16.57 -1.02 1.13
CA ALA A 60 -16.11 -2.38 0.89
C ALA A 60 -17.19 -3.31 0.36
N SER A 61 -18.47 -3.03 0.66
CA SER A 61 -19.59 -3.84 0.20
C SER A 61 -19.67 -3.93 -1.33
N PHE A 62 -19.25 -2.90 -2.06
CA PHE A 62 -19.20 -2.88 -3.53
C PHE A 62 -18.20 -3.89 -4.11
N TYR A 63 -17.17 -4.26 -3.35
CA TYR A 63 -16.10 -5.17 -3.75
C TYR A 63 -16.24 -6.57 -3.13
N SER A 64 -17.37 -6.83 -2.47
CA SER A 64 -17.58 -8.05 -1.69
C SER A 64 -18.75 -8.88 -2.24
N THR A 65 -18.59 -10.20 -2.22
CA THR A 65 -19.70 -11.12 -2.50
C THR A 65 -20.55 -11.32 -1.25
N ARG A 66 -21.80 -11.78 -1.43
CA ARG A 66 -22.66 -12.19 -0.30
C ARG A 66 -21.99 -13.27 0.57
N ARG A 67 -21.25 -14.21 -0.05
CA ARG A 67 -20.49 -15.25 0.66
C ARG A 67 -19.42 -14.65 1.54
N LEU A 68 -18.65 -13.69 1.03
CA LEU A 68 -17.62 -13.01 1.81
C LEU A 68 -18.22 -12.27 3.01
N ARG A 69 -19.31 -11.50 2.81
CA ARG A 69 -20.00 -10.79 3.90
C ARG A 69 -20.48 -11.76 5.00
N LYS A 70 -21.01 -12.93 4.64
CA LYS A 70 -21.37 -13.98 5.61
C LYS A 70 -20.16 -14.52 6.37
N THR A 71 -19.01 -14.67 5.71
CA THR A 71 -17.76 -15.07 6.38
C THR A 71 -17.30 -14.01 7.38
N VAL A 72 -17.33 -12.74 7.00
CA VAL A 72 -16.97 -11.63 7.91
C VAL A 72 -17.90 -11.57 9.12
N ALA A 73 -19.20 -11.70 8.92
CA ALA A 73 -20.17 -11.75 10.02
C ALA A 73 -19.88 -12.91 11.01
N ARG A 74 -19.38 -14.06 10.51
CA ARG A 74 -18.96 -15.16 11.38
C ARG A 74 -17.69 -14.85 12.18
N PHE A 75 -16.77 -14.03 11.68
CA PHE A 75 -15.62 -13.57 12.45
C PHE A 75 -16.06 -12.67 13.60
N LEU A 76 -16.91 -11.68 13.31
CA LEU A 76 -17.49 -10.78 14.31
C LEU A 76 -18.34 -11.51 15.36
N GLY A 77 -19.02 -12.59 14.98
CA GLY A 77 -19.75 -13.43 15.94
C GLY A 77 -18.87 -14.21 16.91
N LYS A 78 -17.56 -14.37 16.62
CA LYS A 78 -16.60 -15.05 17.50
C LYS A 78 -15.90 -14.09 18.45
N THR A 79 -15.50 -12.92 17.95
CA THR A 79 -14.73 -11.94 18.72
C THR A 79 -14.91 -10.54 18.16
N HIS A 80 -14.80 -9.56 19.04
CA HIS A 80 -14.77 -8.13 18.70
C HIS A 80 -13.39 -7.51 18.92
N ASN A 81 -12.40 -8.30 19.36
CA ASN A 81 -11.01 -7.86 19.51
C ASN A 81 -10.30 -7.88 18.15
N VAL A 82 -9.66 -6.78 17.77
CA VAL A 82 -9.05 -6.62 16.45
C VAL A 82 -7.83 -7.52 16.26
N LEU A 83 -6.99 -7.73 17.27
CA LEU A 83 -5.85 -8.65 17.18
C LEU A 83 -6.30 -10.08 16.85
N GLU A 84 -7.35 -10.57 17.53
CA GLU A 84 -7.91 -11.89 17.24
C GLU A 84 -8.61 -11.96 15.87
N LEU A 85 -9.28 -10.88 15.45
CA LEU A 85 -9.85 -10.77 14.11
C LEU A 85 -8.77 -10.85 13.04
N GLU A 86 -7.68 -10.11 13.17
CA GLU A 86 -6.58 -10.15 12.20
C GLU A 86 -5.95 -11.54 12.11
N SER A 87 -5.79 -12.25 13.23
CA SER A 87 -5.36 -13.66 13.22
C SER A 87 -6.31 -14.52 12.38
N HIS A 88 -7.62 -14.43 12.60
CA HIS A 88 -8.62 -15.17 11.81
C HIS A 88 -8.63 -14.78 10.32
N ILE A 89 -8.42 -13.51 9.99
CA ILE A 89 -8.41 -13.01 8.61
C ILE A 89 -7.18 -13.51 7.87
N LEU A 90 -6.00 -13.42 8.47
CA LEU A 90 -4.75 -13.91 7.89
C LEU A 90 -4.82 -15.42 7.65
N ASP A 91 -5.35 -16.17 8.62
CA ASP A 91 -5.60 -17.61 8.47
C ASP A 91 -6.58 -17.92 7.34
N PHE A 92 -7.67 -17.15 7.24
CA PHE A 92 -8.65 -17.31 6.17
C PHE A 92 -8.01 -17.05 4.80
N LEU A 93 -7.27 -15.96 4.65
CA LEU A 93 -6.59 -15.62 3.40
C LEU A 93 -5.60 -16.71 3.01
N GLN A 94 -4.78 -17.18 3.95
CA GLN A 94 -3.82 -18.26 3.70
C GLN A 94 -4.49 -19.52 3.16
N ARG A 95 -5.59 -19.95 3.79
CA ARG A 95 -6.27 -21.20 3.43
C ARG A 95 -7.01 -21.09 2.09
N ASN A 96 -7.43 -19.89 1.69
CA ASN A 96 -8.35 -19.71 0.56
C ASN A 96 -7.74 -18.96 -0.63
N ILE A 97 -6.67 -18.18 -0.45
CA ILE A 97 -6.10 -17.31 -1.48
C ILE A 97 -4.56 -17.39 -1.44
N LYS A 98 -3.96 -18.06 -2.42
CA LYS A 98 -2.49 -18.19 -2.49
C LYS A 98 -1.84 -16.89 -3.00
N CYS A 99 -0.88 -16.35 -2.25
CA CYS A 99 -0.02 -15.26 -2.74
C CYS A 99 0.98 -15.82 -3.76
N ARG A 100 1.04 -15.22 -4.96
CA ARG A 100 2.00 -15.56 -6.03
C ARG A 100 2.65 -14.27 -6.52
N GLU A 101 3.92 -14.08 -6.20
CA GLU A 101 4.62 -12.81 -6.47
C GLU A 101 4.68 -12.47 -7.98
N ASP A 102 4.76 -13.47 -8.85
CA ASP A 102 4.88 -13.28 -10.30
C ASP A 102 3.52 -13.26 -11.02
N ALA A 103 2.40 -13.37 -10.30
CA ALA A 103 1.08 -13.36 -10.91
C ALA A 103 0.69 -11.94 -11.37
N PRO A 104 0.01 -11.77 -12.52
CA PRO A 104 -0.54 -10.49 -12.91
C PRO A 104 -1.65 -10.05 -11.95
N SER A 105 -1.58 -8.80 -11.49
CA SER A 105 -2.57 -8.23 -10.57
C SER A 105 -3.93 -8.05 -11.24
N ASN A 106 -4.98 -8.59 -10.62
CA ASN A 106 -6.38 -8.31 -10.94
C ASN A 106 -7.25 -8.37 -9.65
N PRO A 107 -7.25 -7.28 -8.85
CA PRO A 107 -7.79 -7.34 -7.49
C PRO A 107 -9.29 -7.65 -7.43
N LEU A 108 -10.07 -7.22 -8.43
CA LEU A 108 -11.53 -7.35 -8.45
C LEU A 108 -12.03 -8.80 -8.54
N THR A 109 -11.19 -9.70 -9.04
CA THR A 109 -11.56 -11.12 -9.27
C THR A 109 -10.91 -12.05 -8.24
N ILE A 110 -10.22 -11.53 -7.22
CA ILE A 110 -9.41 -12.35 -6.31
C ILE A 110 -10.24 -13.39 -5.53
N PHE A 111 -11.45 -13.02 -5.10
CA PHE A 111 -12.35 -13.92 -4.37
C PHE A 111 -12.95 -15.03 -5.25
N GLN A 112 -12.69 -15.02 -6.56
CA GLN A 112 -13.07 -16.06 -7.50
C GLN A 112 -11.86 -16.93 -7.88
N ARG A 113 -10.68 -16.32 -8.02
CA ARG A 113 -9.45 -17.00 -8.50
C ARG A 113 -8.72 -17.79 -7.42
N ASN A 114 -8.90 -17.47 -6.13
CA ASN A 114 -8.21 -18.15 -5.01
C ASN A 114 -6.66 -18.08 -5.09
N TYR A 115 -6.12 -17.15 -5.88
CA TYR A 115 -4.71 -16.75 -5.89
C TYR A 115 -4.60 -15.32 -6.42
N GLY A 116 -3.47 -14.66 -6.16
CA GLY A 116 -3.20 -13.31 -6.68
C GLY A 116 -1.80 -12.81 -6.35
N SER A 117 -1.44 -11.68 -6.96
CA SER A 117 -0.22 -10.94 -6.64
C SER A 117 -0.27 -10.34 -5.23
N PRO A 118 0.84 -9.83 -4.67
CA PRO A 118 0.83 -9.13 -3.39
C PRO A 118 -0.22 -7.99 -3.34
N GLU A 119 -0.40 -7.25 -4.43
CA GLU A 119 -1.43 -6.21 -4.56
C GLU A 119 -2.84 -6.78 -4.44
N ASP A 120 -3.10 -7.93 -5.07
CA ASP A 120 -4.40 -8.59 -4.99
C ASP A 120 -4.66 -9.02 -3.53
N ILE A 121 -3.69 -9.66 -2.88
CA ILE A 121 -3.83 -10.13 -1.49
C ILE A 121 -4.09 -8.96 -0.53
N VAL A 122 -3.34 -7.86 -0.68
CA VAL A 122 -3.55 -6.62 0.10
C VAL A 122 -4.94 -6.05 -0.16
N PHE A 123 -5.42 -6.06 -1.40
CA PHE A 123 -6.78 -5.64 -1.72
C PHE A 123 -7.82 -6.52 -1.01
N ALA A 124 -7.70 -7.84 -1.07
CA ALA A 124 -8.64 -8.74 -0.39
C ALA A 124 -8.65 -8.53 1.13
N PHE A 125 -7.45 -8.41 1.72
CA PHE A 125 -7.27 -8.09 3.13
C PHE A 125 -7.95 -6.77 3.51
N ASN A 126 -7.75 -5.71 2.71
CA ASN A 126 -8.37 -4.41 2.93
C ASN A 126 -9.89 -4.47 2.82
N VAL A 127 -10.44 -5.20 1.85
CA VAL A 127 -11.90 -5.41 1.72
C VAL A 127 -12.46 -6.07 2.97
N ILE A 128 -11.84 -7.15 3.46
CA ILE A 128 -12.29 -7.87 4.65
C ILE A 128 -12.25 -6.98 5.89
N ASN A 129 -11.13 -6.28 6.11
CA ASN A 129 -10.94 -5.35 7.21
C ASN A 129 -11.97 -4.21 7.19
N MET A 130 -12.23 -3.61 6.03
CA MET A 130 -13.24 -2.56 5.90
C MET A 130 -14.68 -3.08 6.09
N LEU A 131 -14.97 -4.35 5.77
CA LEU A 131 -16.26 -4.99 6.08
C LEU A 131 -16.48 -5.23 7.58
N ILE A 132 -15.39 -5.30 8.37
CA ILE A 132 -15.45 -5.31 9.84
C ILE A 132 -15.68 -3.90 10.40
N GLY A 133 -15.29 -2.87 9.63
CA GLY A 133 -15.38 -1.47 10.03
C GLY A 133 -14.06 -0.75 10.12
N LEU A 134 -12.95 -1.47 9.99
CA LEU A 134 -11.61 -0.94 10.18
C LEU A 134 -11.25 0.05 9.08
N THR A 135 -10.49 1.08 9.47
CA THR A 135 -9.93 2.03 8.52
C THR A 135 -8.57 1.51 8.11
N VAL A 136 -8.40 1.26 6.81
CA VAL A 136 -7.17 0.70 6.26
C VAL A 136 -6.66 1.54 5.10
N ARG A 137 -5.36 1.44 4.84
CA ARG A 137 -4.71 2.02 3.66
C ARG A 137 -3.73 1.02 3.06
N THR A 138 -3.51 1.16 1.76
CA THR A 138 -2.47 0.41 1.05
C THR A 138 -1.17 1.19 1.14
N VAL A 139 -0.07 0.50 1.39
CA VAL A 139 1.27 1.07 1.33
C VAL A 139 2.03 0.38 0.21
N SER A 140 2.46 1.18 -0.76
CA SER A 140 3.32 0.75 -1.85
C SER A 140 4.74 1.22 -1.56
N GLY A 141 5.70 0.33 -1.69
CA GLY A 141 7.08 0.60 -1.32
C GLY A 141 8.03 -0.51 -1.73
N PHE A 142 9.02 -0.76 -0.88
CA PHE A 142 10.06 -1.75 -1.13
C PHE A 142 10.26 -2.66 0.08
N SER A 143 10.60 -3.91 -0.19
CA SER A 143 11.04 -4.89 0.80
C SER A 143 12.48 -5.30 0.48
N ILE A 144 13.33 -5.37 1.50
CA ILE A 144 14.69 -5.90 1.42
C ILE A 144 14.62 -7.39 1.71
N ILE A 145 14.94 -8.20 0.71
CA ILE A 145 14.93 -9.67 0.80
C ILE A 145 16.38 -10.14 0.87
N ARG A 146 16.72 -10.89 1.93
CA ARG A 146 17.99 -11.57 2.07
C ARG A 146 17.97 -12.86 1.25
N THR A 147 18.88 -12.98 0.29
CA THR A 147 19.00 -14.15 -0.58
C THR A 147 20.45 -14.63 -0.53
N GLY A 148 20.74 -15.55 0.39
CA GLY A 148 22.12 -15.94 0.69
C GLY A 148 22.91 -14.77 1.30
N GLU A 149 24.01 -14.39 0.68
CA GLU A 149 24.85 -13.25 1.09
C GLU A 149 24.42 -11.90 0.48
N GLU A 150 23.47 -11.92 -0.47
CA GLU A 150 23.02 -10.71 -1.15
C GLU A 150 21.70 -10.18 -0.59
N ASN A 151 21.63 -8.85 -0.46
CA ASN A 151 20.38 -8.15 -0.17
C ASN A 151 19.79 -7.60 -1.47
N ILE A 152 18.56 -8.00 -1.78
CA ILE A 152 17.84 -7.52 -2.97
C ILE A 152 16.70 -6.60 -2.53
N VAL A 153 16.60 -5.44 -3.16
CA VAL A 153 15.48 -4.52 -2.96
C VAL A 153 14.41 -4.84 -3.99
N LYS A 154 13.24 -5.29 -3.52
CA LYS A 154 12.10 -5.66 -4.36
C LYS A 154 10.92 -4.71 -4.12
N ARG A 155 10.21 -4.33 -5.19
CA ARG A 155 8.91 -3.64 -5.06
C ARG A 155 7.95 -4.50 -4.26
N TRP A 156 7.27 -3.90 -3.29
CA TRP A 156 6.37 -4.61 -2.40
C TRP A 156 5.17 -3.75 -1.99
N VAL A 157 4.09 -4.41 -1.60
CA VAL A 157 2.85 -3.76 -1.18
C VAL A 157 2.33 -4.45 0.08
N TRP A 158 1.90 -3.64 1.05
CA TRP A 158 1.30 -4.12 2.30
C TRP A 158 0.13 -3.23 2.72
N SER A 159 -0.51 -3.57 3.83
CA SER A 159 -1.63 -2.81 4.40
C SER A 159 -1.23 -2.15 5.71
N GLU A 160 -1.88 -1.04 6.04
CA GLU A 160 -1.84 -0.45 7.37
C GLU A 160 -3.26 -0.29 7.92
N ILE A 161 -3.47 -0.69 9.17
CA ILE A 161 -4.73 -0.53 9.92
C ILE A 161 -4.59 0.66 10.87
N LEU A 162 -5.56 1.57 10.86
CA LEU A 162 -5.64 2.65 11.82
C LEU A 162 -6.19 2.16 13.16
N THR A 163 -5.38 2.24 14.19
CA THR A 163 -5.74 1.96 15.60
C THR A 163 -5.84 3.28 16.38
N PRO A 164 -6.38 3.27 17.62
CA PRO A 164 -6.34 4.44 18.49
C PRO A 164 -4.90 4.96 18.74
N SER A 165 -3.91 4.06 18.72
CA SER A 165 -2.49 4.36 18.92
C SER A 165 -1.75 4.80 17.64
N GLY A 166 -2.36 4.60 16.47
CA GLY A 166 -1.80 4.95 15.17
C GLY A 166 -1.89 3.81 14.14
N TRP A 167 -1.19 3.99 13.02
CA TRP A 167 -1.15 3.00 11.94
C TRP A 167 -0.28 1.80 12.32
N VAL A 168 -0.82 0.59 12.17
CA VAL A 168 -0.11 -0.68 12.32
C VAL A 168 0.08 -1.31 10.94
N PRO A 169 1.33 -1.53 10.48
CA PRO A 169 1.60 -2.19 9.22
C PRO A 169 1.46 -3.71 9.32
N ILE A 170 0.84 -4.31 8.31
CA ILE A 170 0.57 -5.74 8.20
C ILE A 170 0.85 -6.17 6.76
N ASP A 171 1.66 -7.20 6.60
CA ASP A 171 1.88 -7.89 5.33
C ASP A 171 1.00 -9.15 5.27
N PRO A 172 -0.14 -9.10 4.55
CA PRO A 172 -1.04 -10.25 4.45
C PRO A 172 -0.51 -11.35 3.53
N CYS A 173 0.46 -11.06 2.64
CA CYS A 173 1.10 -12.08 1.81
C CYS A 173 2.06 -12.93 2.65
N LYS A 174 2.84 -12.29 3.54
CA LYS A 174 3.76 -12.97 4.47
C LYS A 174 3.13 -13.40 5.80
N ARG A 175 1.91 -12.93 6.10
CA ARG A 175 1.14 -13.21 7.33
C ARG A 175 1.80 -12.68 8.60
N VAL A 176 2.35 -11.48 8.51
CA VAL A 176 3.08 -10.87 9.62
C VAL A 176 2.57 -9.47 9.90
N VAL A 177 2.41 -9.16 11.18
CA VAL A 177 2.36 -7.76 11.63
C VAL A 177 3.78 -7.25 11.57
N LEU A 178 3.98 -6.17 10.82
CA LEU A 178 5.31 -5.60 10.62
C LEU A 178 5.67 -4.71 11.81
N ASP A 179 6.93 -4.76 12.22
CA ASP A 179 7.45 -3.75 13.14
C ASP A 179 7.59 -2.43 12.38
N ILE A 180 7.06 -1.35 12.95
CA ILE A 180 7.11 -0.01 12.36
C ILE A 180 8.56 0.50 12.23
N ASP A 181 9.46 -0.04 13.05
CA ASP A 181 10.89 0.27 13.02
C ASP A 181 11.69 -0.73 12.16
N ASP A 182 11.04 -1.75 11.58
CA ASP A 182 11.69 -2.71 10.68
C ASP A 182 12.26 -1.99 9.45
N PRO A 183 13.60 -1.94 9.31
CA PRO A 183 14.23 -1.22 8.21
C PRO A 183 14.12 -1.97 6.87
N THR A 184 13.63 -3.21 6.86
CA THR A 184 13.47 -4.01 5.64
C THR A 184 12.26 -3.59 4.80
N TYR A 185 11.30 -2.86 5.36
CA TYR A 185 10.15 -2.32 4.61
C TYR A 185 10.24 -0.81 4.48
N ILE A 186 10.28 -0.30 3.26
CA ILE A 186 10.49 1.13 2.97
C ILE A 186 9.22 1.68 2.33
N PRO A 187 8.38 2.42 3.08
CA PRO A 187 7.17 3.01 2.53
C PRO A 187 7.52 4.17 1.59
N ILE A 188 6.90 4.19 0.41
CA ILE A 188 7.09 5.26 -0.59
C ILE A 188 5.78 5.99 -0.89
N LYS A 189 4.68 5.25 -0.95
CA LYS A 189 3.38 5.79 -1.33
C LYS A 189 2.26 5.18 -0.49
N LEU A 190 1.36 6.04 -0.02
CA LEU A 190 0.16 5.69 0.72
C LEU A 190 -1.06 5.86 -0.17
N GLU A 191 -1.94 4.87 -0.22
CA GLU A 191 -3.12 4.88 -1.08
C GLU A 191 -4.36 4.46 -0.30
N SER A 192 -5.50 5.03 -0.68
CA SER A 192 -6.77 4.44 -0.28
C SER A 192 -6.89 3.08 -0.97
N PRO A 193 -7.44 2.04 -0.31
CA PRO A 193 -7.47 0.67 -0.84
C PRO A 193 -8.04 0.53 -2.25
N PHE A 194 -8.93 1.45 -2.65
CA PHE A 194 -9.67 1.40 -3.91
C PHE A 194 -9.33 2.55 -4.87
N ARG A 195 -8.39 3.42 -4.51
CA ARG A 195 -8.00 4.57 -5.34
C ARG A 195 -6.49 4.64 -5.47
N LYS A 196 -6.00 4.24 -6.64
CA LYS A 196 -4.60 4.39 -7.00
C LYS A 196 -4.25 5.84 -7.30
N ILE A 197 -3.08 6.24 -6.86
CA ILE A 197 -2.44 7.54 -7.11
C ILE A 197 -1.32 7.29 -8.12
N ARG A 198 -1.28 8.11 -9.17
CA ARG A 198 -0.23 8.03 -10.19
C ARG A 198 1.11 8.43 -9.59
N ASP A 199 2.17 7.70 -9.94
CA ASP A 199 3.53 8.01 -9.50
C ASP A 199 4.04 9.31 -10.14
N VAL A 200 3.66 9.55 -11.40
CA VAL A 200 3.97 10.77 -12.14
C VAL A 200 2.69 11.41 -12.67
N GLU A 201 2.58 12.72 -12.49
CA GLU A 201 1.52 13.54 -13.09
C GLU A 201 2.15 14.72 -13.86
N THR A 202 1.70 14.94 -15.08
CA THR A 202 2.15 16.06 -15.91
C THR A 202 0.99 17.01 -16.20
N ARG A 203 1.24 18.30 -15.99
CA ARG A 203 0.29 19.38 -16.29
C ARG A 203 1.00 20.41 -17.16
N TYR A 204 0.35 20.86 -18.23
CA TYR A 204 0.88 21.89 -19.12
C TYR A 204 -0.25 22.74 -19.69
N LYS A 205 0.08 24.00 -20.04
CA LYS A 205 -0.80 24.92 -20.76
C LYS A 205 -0.34 24.98 -22.22
N THR A 206 -1.20 24.57 -23.15
CA THR A 206 -0.92 24.63 -24.58
C THR A 206 -0.99 26.08 -25.08
N VAL A 207 0.13 26.66 -25.54
CA VAL A 207 0.21 28.06 -25.99
C VAL A 207 0.02 28.21 -27.51
N LYS A 208 0.34 27.18 -28.30
CA LYS A 208 -0.04 27.00 -29.72
C LYS A 208 -0.59 25.59 -29.87
N THR A 209 -1.49 25.32 -30.82
CA THR A 209 -2.09 23.99 -31.12
C THR A 209 -1.00 22.95 -31.48
N THR A 210 -0.25 22.54 -30.47
CA THR A 210 0.60 21.37 -30.49
C THR A 210 -0.35 20.22 -30.28
N LEU A 211 -0.49 19.36 -31.29
CA LEU A 211 -1.20 18.10 -31.14
C LEU A 211 -0.64 17.40 -29.90
N ARG A 212 -1.52 16.85 -29.05
CA ARG A 212 -1.17 16.07 -27.84
C ARG A 212 -0.11 14.98 -28.10
N LYS A 213 0.08 14.60 -29.37
CA LYS A 213 1.07 13.67 -29.91
C LYS A 213 2.53 14.18 -29.88
N GLY A 214 2.79 15.45 -29.53
CA GLY A 214 4.13 16.06 -29.61
C GLY A 214 4.89 16.18 -28.27
N LEU A 215 4.31 15.72 -27.15
CA LEU A 215 4.98 15.73 -25.84
C LEU A 215 5.06 14.29 -25.33
N GLU A 216 6.29 13.80 -25.18
CA GLU A 216 6.59 12.51 -24.58
C GLU A 216 7.20 12.74 -23.20
N VAL A 217 6.64 12.07 -22.18
CA VAL A 217 7.19 12.10 -20.82
C VAL A 217 7.58 10.68 -20.49
N ILE A 218 8.89 10.47 -20.37
CA ILE A 218 9.50 9.18 -20.08
C ILE A 218 10.11 9.26 -18.69
N GLU A 219 9.81 8.29 -17.83
CA GLU A 219 10.55 8.05 -16.59
C GLU A 219 11.67 7.06 -16.92
N GLU A 220 12.92 7.54 -17.04
CA GLU A 220 14.08 6.71 -17.40
C GLU A 220 14.54 5.78 -16.27
N GLY A 221 13.94 5.89 -15.08
CA GLY A 221 14.13 4.97 -13.95
C GLY A 221 14.26 5.69 -12.62
N THR A 222 13.98 4.96 -11.54
CA THR A 222 14.20 5.42 -10.17
C THR A 222 15.20 4.47 -9.50
N GLU A 223 16.32 4.98 -8.98
CA GLU A 223 17.27 4.17 -8.21
C GLU A 223 17.07 4.42 -6.71
N ILE A 224 16.92 3.35 -5.94
CA ILE A 224 16.85 3.42 -4.48
C ILE A 224 18.13 2.86 -3.90
N ILE A 225 18.78 3.68 -3.07
CA ILE A 225 19.96 3.29 -2.32
C ILE A 225 19.58 3.30 -0.84
N VAL A 226 19.65 2.12 -0.22
CA VAL A 226 19.38 1.94 1.20
C VAL A 226 20.69 1.75 1.93
N ARG A 227 20.88 2.49 3.03
CA ARG A 227 21.97 2.25 3.97
C ARG A 227 21.44 1.46 5.16
N LEU A 228 21.86 0.21 5.30
CA LEU A 228 21.46 -0.68 6.38
C LEU A 228 22.73 -1.25 7.02
N ASP A 229 22.89 -1.10 8.34
CA ASP A 229 24.02 -1.64 9.11
C ASP A 229 25.41 -1.33 8.51
N GLY A 230 25.57 -0.12 7.95
CA GLY A 230 26.81 0.32 7.29
C GLY A 230 26.99 -0.17 5.85
N GLN A 231 26.16 -1.08 5.36
CA GLN A 231 26.15 -1.55 3.97
C GLN A 231 25.25 -0.69 3.08
N LEU A 232 25.64 -0.56 1.81
CA LEU A 232 24.83 0.11 0.77
C LEU A 232 24.19 -0.95 -0.12
N ILE A 233 22.86 -0.97 -0.11
CA ILE A 233 22.05 -1.88 -0.92
C ILE A 233 21.39 -1.04 -2.02
N LYS A 234 21.52 -1.46 -3.27
CA LYS A 234 20.95 -0.76 -4.43
C LYS A 234 19.81 -1.57 -5.02
N GLY A 235 18.70 -0.89 -5.30
CA GLY A 235 17.60 -1.40 -6.11
C GLY A 235 17.37 -0.49 -7.31
N LYS A 236 17.26 -1.06 -8.50
CA LYS A 236 16.76 -0.36 -9.69
C LYS A 236 15.28 -0.67 -9.90
N ILE A 237 14.55 0.35 -10.35
CA ILE A 237 13.12 0.29 -10.72
C ILE A 237 12.98 0.18 -12.23
#